data_AF-A0AA36ME16-F1
#
_entry.id   AF-A0AA36ME16-F1
#
_cell.length_a   1.000
_cell.length_b   1.000
_cell.length_c   1.000
_cell.angle_alpha   90.00
_cell.angle_beta   90.00
_cell.angle_gamma   90.00
#
_symmetry.space_group_name_H-M   'P 1'
#
loop_
_entity.id
_entity.type
_entity.pdbx_description
1 polymer ?
#
loop_
_entity_poly.entity_id
_entity_poly.type
_entity_poly.pdbx_seq_one_letter_code
_entity_poly.pdbx_strand_id
1 'polypeptide(L)'
;MVSCLHDHGVVEVEVPINIALIKYWGKRDEELMLPVNSSMSLNINALVAHTMVRCSCEITDSVTINGLKVDLDRSRRFRRCFDFARDLIGKRKNEGHVKQDEQNLGFEISSSTNFPVAAGLASSAAGFAAIAIGIGRLFDFSITEVSTLARLGSGSACRSVFGGLVEWCAGIDPSGCDCITKQVFPESWWPELRAVILILDDAEKEVGSSIGMRRTMETSELLKHRAENVVPGRIKRLTTAFKTRNFDEFARITMADSDQLHAVCLDSFPPLRYMSDASWSVVRSINEFNSAGIRAAYSFDAGPNACIFVEEANITDLLNHISRHLQLPENVRPLLKGCGDGSVEVPHPNTSFVIREVIISEVGGAPKILS
;
A
#
# COMPACT_ATOMS: atom_id res chain seq x y z
N MET A 1 30.81 17.45 -30.74
CA MET A 1 30.67 16.48 -29.63
C MET A 1 30.72 17.27 -28.34
N VAL A 2 29.58 17.75 -27.88
CA VAL A 2 29.44 18.38 -26.56
C VAL A 2 29.36 17.22 -25.59
N SER A 3 30.36 17.07 -24.73
CA SER A 3 30.34 16.06 -23.67
C SER A 3 29.22 16.40 -22.70
N CYS A 4 28.11 15.65 -22.73
CA CYS A 4 27.15 15.59 -21.63
C CYS A 4 27.82 14.88 -20.46
N LEU A 5 28.77 15.55 -19.81
CA LEU A 5 29.14 15.23 -18.44
C LEU A 5 27.90 15.53 -17.61
N HIS A 6 27.31 14.52 -17.00
CA HIS A 6 26.78 14.42 -15.63
C HIS A 6 25.88 13.17 -15.62
N ASP A 7 26.50 11.99 -15.49
CA ASP A 7 25.78 10.83 -14.94
C ASP A 7 25.36 11.27 -13.53
N HIS A 8 24.05 11.45 -13.30
CA HIS A 8 23.54 11.97 -12.02
C HIS A 8 23.71 10.97 -10.86
N GLY A 9 24.39 9.84 -11.12
CA GLY A 9 24.59 8.76 -10.19
C GLY A 9 23.44 7.78 -10.22
N VAL A 10 23.61 6.68 -9.49
CA VAL A 10 22.55 5.71 -9.24
C VAL A 10 22.06 5.95 -7.82
N VAL A 11 20.76 6.11 -7.66
CA VAL A 11 20.13 6.16 -6.33
C VAL A 11 19.42 4.85 -6.08
N GLU A 12 19.72 4.23 -4.95
CA GLU A 12 19.12 2.98 -4.52
C GLU A 12 18.16 3.25 -3.37
N VAL A 13 16.92 2.79 -3.50
CA VAL A 13 15.84 3.06 -2.55
C VAL A 13 15.15 1.76 -2.16
N GLU A 14 14.94 1.57 -0.86
CA GLU A 14 14.09 0.52 -0.30
C GLU A 14 12.82 1.15 0.26
N VAL A 15 11.66 0.70 -0.19
CA VAL A 15 10.36 1.23 0.24
C VAL A 15 9.42 0.11 0.68
N PRO A 16 8.88 0.15 1.91
CA PRO A 16 7.87 -0.81 2.33
C PRO A 16 6.52 -0.57 1.62
N ILE A 17 5.76 -1.66 1.43
CA ILE A 17 4.35 -1.53 1.02
C ILE A 17 3.56 -0.83 2.11
N ASN A 18 2.40 -0.28 1.75
CA ASN A 18 1.44 0.23 2.73
C ASN A 18 0.10 -0.52 2.62
N ILE A 19 -0.55 -0.71 3.78
CA ILE A 19 -1.90 -1.25 3.88
C ILE A 19 -2.84 -0.16 4.38
N ALA A 20 -3.92 0.06 3.65
CA ALA A 20 -4.90 1.09 3.98
C ALA A 20 -5.79 0.64 5.15
N LEU A 21 -5.87 1.48 6.17
CA LEU A 21 -6.83 1.38 7.28
C LEU A 21 -8.16 2.04 6.89
N ILE A 22 -8.08 3.19 6.22
CA ILE A 22 -9.19 3.84 5.52
C ILE A 22 -8.91 3.76 4.03
N LYS A 23 -9.80 3.11 3.28
CA LYS A 23 -9.56 2.66 1.91
C LYS A 23 -9.71 3.78 0.89
N TYR A 24 -8.75 3.81 -0.02
CA TYR A 24 -8.83 4.56 -1.28
C TYR A 24 -9.55 3.70 -2.32
N TRP A 25 -10.73 4.15 -2.77
CA TRP A 25 -11.48 3.47 -3.83
C TRP A 25 -12.33 4.48 -4.60
N GLY A 26 -12.06 4.63 -5.90
CA GLY A 26 -12.64 5.67 -6.75
C GLY A 26 -11.72 6.87 -6.98
N LYS A 27 -11.76 7.40 -8.21
CA LYS A 27 -10.99 8.58 -8.64
C LYS A 27 -11.95 9.63 -9.16
N ARG A 28 -11.79 10.88 -8.73
CA ARG A 28 -12.48 12.02 -9.35
C ARG A 28 -11.76 12.53 -10.59
N ASP A 29 -10.46 12.26 -10.68
CA ASP A 29 -9.63 12.57 -11.86
C ASP A 29 -8.60 11.44 -12.07
N GLU A 30 -8.62 10.80 -13.24
CA GLU A 30 -7.71 9.70 -13.58
C GLU A 30 -6.36 10.15 -14.12
N GLU A 31 -6.24 11.39 -14.59
CA GLU A 31 -4.99 11.96 -15.09
C GLU A 31 -4.12 12.45 -13.95
N LEU A 32 -4.71 13.26 -13.08
CA LEU A 32 -4.06 13.79 -11.88
C LEU A 32 -4.05 12.78 -10.72
N MET A 33 -4.73 11.64 -10.89
CA MET A 33 -4.88 10.57 -9.90
C MET A 33 -5.51 11.06 -8.60
N LEU A 34 -6.53 11.92 -8.69
CA LEU A 34 -7.20 12.50 -7.53
C LEU A 34 -8.29 11.56 -7.00
N PRO A 35 -8.31 11.26 -5.70
CA PRO A 35 -9.25 10.30 -5.12
C PRO A 35 -10.60 10.98 -4.84
N VAL A 36 -11.66 10.19 -4.69
CA VAL A 36 -12.96 10.72 -4.23
C VAL A 36 -13.02 10.96 -2.73
N ASN A 37 -12.13 10.33 -1.96
CA ASN A 37 -12.06 10.46 -0.50
C ASN A 37 -10.62 10.36 0.00
N SER A 38 -10.35 10.94 1.17
CA SER A 38 -9.06 10.77 1.85
C SER A 38 -8.88 9.33 2.30
N SER A 39 -7.62 8.91 2.47
CA SER A 39 -7.28 7.56 2.91
C SER A 39 -6.15 7.58 3.92
N MET A 40 -6.05 6.56 4.76
CA MET A 40 -5.01 6.42 5.77
C MET A 40 -4.40 5.03 5.72
N SER A 41 -3.09 4.93 5.88
CA SER A 41 -2.37 3.65 5.84
C SER A 41 -1.21 3.59 6.83
N LEU A 42 -0.75 2.37 7.08
CA LEU A 42 0.52 2.06 7.71
C LEU A 42 1.39 1.29 6.73
N ASN A 43 2.70 1.55 6.76
CA ASN A 43 3.66 0.72 6.03
C ASN A 43 3.84 -0.64 6.70
N ILE A 44 4.21 -1.67 5.93
CA ILE A 44 4.51 -3.02 6.40
C ILE A 44 5.99 -3.30 6.17
N ASN A 45 6.78 -3.25 7.24
CA ASN A 45 8.24 -3.21 7.18
C ASN A 45 8.85 -4.45 6.53
N ALA A 46 8.24 -5.61 6.70
CA ALA A 46 8.75 -6.88 6.18
C ALA A 46 8.67 -7.00 4.65
N LEU A 47 7.87 -6.16 3.99
CA LEU A 47 7.56 -6.29 2.56
C LEU A 47 7.98 -5.03 1.82
N VAL A 48 9.07 -5.11 1.08
CA VAL A 48 9.73 -3.96 0.46
C VAL A 48 9.88 -4.11 -1.04
N ALA A 49 9.78 -2.98 -1.75
CA ALA A 49 10.30 -2.82 -3.08
C ALA A 49 11.69 -2.20 -2.97
N HIS A 50 12.65 -2.86 -3.60
CA HIS A 50 14.00 -2.36 -3.77
C HIS A 50 14.12 -1.82 -5.20
N THR A 51 14.57 -0.58 -5.36
CA THR A 51 14.60 0.09 -6.66
C THR A 51 15.87 0.90 -6.83
N MET A 52 16.58 0.63 -7.93
CA MET A 52 17.65 1.47 -8.44
C MET A 52 17.08 2.41 -9.50
N VAL A 53 17.42 3.69 -9.36
CA VAL A 53 17.03 4.77 -10.29
C VAL A 53 18.30 5.41 -10.84
N ARG A 54 18.43 5.41 -12.16
CA ARG A 54 19.50 6.09 -12.89
C ARG A 54 18.90 7.02 -13.94
N CYS A 55 19.52 8.14 -14.23
CA CYS A 55 19.12 9.00 -15.34
C CYS A 55 20.31 9.60 -16.08
N SER A 56 20.14 9.81 -17.39
CA SER A 56 21.14 10.41 -18.28
C SER A 56 20.49 10.83 -19.59
N CYS A 57 21.10 11.78 -20.31
CA CYS A 57 20.67 12.20 -21.65
C CYS A 57 20.95 11.15 -22.74
N GLU A 58 21.74 10.12 -22.43
CA GLU A 58 22.05 8.99 -23.32
C GLU A 58 21.16 7.77 -23.05
N ILE A 59 20.36 7.81 -21.97
CA ILE A 59 19.45 6.75 -21.59
C ILE A 59 18.10 6.98 -22.27
N THR A 60 17.48 5.89 -22.72
CA THR A 60 16.05 5.86 -23.06
C THR A 60 15.28 5.27 -21.88
N ASP A 61 14.07 5.79 -21.62
CA ASP A 61 13.21 5.28 -20.56
C ASP A 61 13.10 3.75 -20.60
N SER A 62 13.41 3.13 -19.48
CA SER A 62 13.32 1.68 -19.33
C SER A 62 13.00 1.30 -17.89
N VAL A 63 12.19 0.27 -17.74
CA VAL A 63 11.80 -0.25 -16.43
C VAL A 63 11.89 -1.77 -16.47
N THR A 64 12.61 -2.33 -15.51
CA THR A 64 12.71 -3.77 -15.28
C THR A 64 12.21 -4.07 -13.88
N ILE A 65 11.29 -5.03 -13.74
CA ILE A 65 10.71 -5.45 -12.45
C ILE A 65 10.91 -6.95 -12.30
N ASN A 66 11.62 -7.38 -11.25
CA ASN A 66 11.94 -8.80 -11.01
C ASN A 66 12.56 -9.48 -12.24
N GLY A 67 13.46 -8.78 -12.94
CA GLY A 67 14.12 -9.26 -14.15
C GLY A 67 13.29 -9.20 -15.44
N LEU A 68 12.01 -8.80 -15.36
CA LEU A 68 11.13 -8.68 -16.52
C LEU A 68 11.04 -7.23 -17.00
N LYS A 69 11.31 -7.00 -18.29
CA LYS A 69 11.19 -5.68 -18.90
C LYS A 69 9.71 -5.29 -19.04
N VAL A 70 9.38 -4.08 -18.60
CA VAL A 70 8.05 -3.50 -18.75
C VAL A 70 7.92 -2.85 -20.12
N ASP A 71 6.81 -3.13 -20.80
CA ASP A 71 6.39 -2.42 -22.00
C ASP A 71 5.83 -1.03 -21.60
N LEU A 72 6.65 0.00 -21.78
CA LEU A 72 6.29 1.38 -21.47
C LEU A 72 5.24 1.95 -22.44
N ASP A 73 5.12 1.40 -23.64
CA ASP A 73 4.13 1.84 -24.62
C ASP A 73 2.71 1.48 -24.19
N ARG A 74 2.59 0.37 -23.44
CA ARG A 74 1.34 -0.08 -22.83
C ARG A 74 1.15 0.41 -21.40
N SER A 75 2.11 1.14 -20.83
CA SER A 75 2.08 1.54 -19.42
C SER A 75 2.10 3.05 -19.22
N ARG A 76 0.92 3.68 -19.38
CA ARG A 76 0.73 5.13 -19.22
C ARG A 76 1.22 5.69 -17.87
N ARG A 77 1.18 4.88 -16.81
CA ARG A 77 1.60 5.27 -15.46
C ARG A 77 3.08 5.65 -15.34
N PHE A 78 3.98 4.93 -16.03
CA PHE A 78 5.40 5.24 -16.00
C PHE A 78 5.71 6.50 -16.81
N ARG A 79 5.13 6.61 -18.02
CA ARG A 79 5.24 7.82 -18.84
C ARG A 79 4.77 9.06 -18.09
N ARG A 80 3.57 9.02 -17.49
CA ARG A 80 3.04 10.13 -16.68
C ARG A 80 3.98 10.53 -15.55
N CYS A 81 4.59 9.55 -14.87
CA CYS A 81 5.57 9.80 -13.82
C CYS A 81 6.82 10.50 -14.38
N PHE A 82 7.43 9.95 -15.43
CA PHE A 82 8.66 10.48 -16.02
C PHE A 82 8.46 11.84 -16.69
N ASP A 83 7.35 12.03 -17.40
CA ASP A 83 7.01 13.30 -18.05
C ASP A 83 6.80 14.40 -17.01
N PHE A 84 6.10 14.11 -15.91
CA PHE A 84 5.94 15.07 -14.82
C PHE A 84 7.28 15.41 -14.14
N ALA A 85 8.17 14.42 -13.96
CA ALA A 85 9.52 14.67 -13.45
C ALA A 85 10.31 15.61 -14.38
N ARG A 86 10.27 15.38 -15.70
CA ARG A 86 10.88 16.26 -16.70
C ARG A 86 10.30 17.66 -16.68
N ASP A 87 8.99 17.80 -16.52
CA ASP A 87 8.34 19.11 -16.42
C ASP A 87 8.83 19.90 -15.20
N LEU A 88 8.97 19.24 -14.04
CA LEU A 88 9.53 19.88 -12.83
C LEU A 88 10.98 20.32 -13.04
N ILE A 89 11.81 19.45 -13.62
CA ILE A 89 13.21 19.75 -13.95
C ILE A 89 13.29 20.94 -14.93
N GLY A 90 12.42 20.95 -15.95
CA GLY A 90 12.33 22.01 -16.95
C GLY A 90 11.93 23.36 -16.36
N LYS A 91 10.99 23.39 -15.41
CA LYS A 91 10.59 24.63 -14.73
C LYS A 91 11.74 25.26 -13.94
N ARG A 92 12.50 24.44 -13.20
CA ARG A 92 13.66 24.91 -12.42
C ARG A 92 14.80 25.48 -13.28
N LYS A 93 14.95 25.01 -14.53
CA LYS A 93 15.88 25.60 -15.51
C LYS A 93 15.53 27.02 -15.89
N ASN A 94 14.25 27.27 -16.17
CA ASN A 94 13.79 28.61 -16.55
C ASN A 94 13.97 29.63 -15.41
N GLU A 95 14.07 29.14 -14.17
CA GLU A 95 14.38 29.93 -12.97
C GLU A 95 15.89 30.05 -12.66
N GLY A 96 16.76 29.53 -13.54
CA GLY A 96 18.22 29.69 -13.45
C GLY A 96 18.97 28.66 -12.58
N HIS A 97 18.30 27.59 -12.13
CA HIS A 97 18.86 26.65 -11.15
C HIS A 97 19.57 25.41 -11.75
N VAL A 98 19.52 25.16 -13.06
CA VAL A 98 20.10 23.94 -13.69
C VAL A 98 20.73 24.22 -15.07
N LYS A 99 21.91 23.62 -15.37
CA LYS A 99 22.65 23.77 -16.63
C LYS A 99 22.03 22.99 -17.81
N GLN A 100 22.35 23.40 -19.04
CA GLN A 100 21.72 22.98 -20.32
C GLN A 100 21.92 21.50 -20.71
N ASP A 101 20.98 20.98 -21.53
CA ASP A 101 20.90 19.68 -22.24
C ASP A 101 20.14 18.48 -21.64
N GLU A 102 19.26 18.65 -20.64
CA GLU A 102 18.44 17.51 -20.11
C GLU A 102 17.01 17.39 -20.67
N GLN A 103 16.68 17.99 -21.83
CA GLN A 103 15.36 17.73 -22.48
C GLN A 103 15.23 16.27 -22.98
N ASN A 104 16.36 15.59 -23.20
CA ASN A 104 16.43 14.18 -23.57
C ASN A 104 16.76 13.27 -22.38
N LEU A 105 16.47 13.69 -21.15
CA LEU A 105 16.76 12.87 -19.97
C LEU A 105 15.89 11.61 -19.96
N GLY A 106 16.51 10.44 -20.08
CA GLY A 106 15.85 9.16 -19.85
C GLY A 106 16.07 8.63 -18.43
N PHE A 107 15.09 7.88 -17.95
CA PHE A 107 15.13 7.19 -16.66
C PHE A 107 15.26 5.68 -16.87
N GLU A 108 16.28 5.08 -16.28
CA GLU A 108 16.41 3.63 -16.18
C GLU A 108 16.08 3.19 -14.75
N ILE A 109 15.10 2.31 -14.64
CA ILE A 109 14.60 1.78 -13.37
C ILE A 109 14.83 0.28 -13.35
N SER A 110 15.50 -0.21 -12.32
CA SER A 110 15.57 -1.63 -12.00
C SER A 110 14.97 -1.85 -10.61
N SER A 111 13.93 -2.67 -10.51
CA SER A 111 13.27 -2.93 -9.24
C SER A 111 13.06 -4.42 -8.98
N SER A 112 13.15 -4.81 -7.73
CA SER A 112 12.77 -6.13 -7.23
C SER A 112 11.89 -6.01 -5.98
N THR A 113 11.11 -7.05 -5.70
CA THR A 113 10.31 -7.15 -4.47
C THR A 113 10.69 -8.41 -3.72
N ASN A 114 10.78 -8.34 -2.39
CA ASN A 114 11.04 -9.53 -1.55
C ASN A 114 9.77 -10.38 -1.27
N PHE A 115 8.67 -10.09 -1.98
CA PHE A 115 7.40 -10.81 -1.90
C PHE A 115 6.85 -11.12 -3.30
N PRO A 116 6.00 -12.15 -3.44
CA PRO A 116 5.48 -12.53 -4.76
C PRO A 116 4.56 -11.44 -5.33
N VAL A 117 4.82 -11.01 -6.57
CA VAL A 117 3.97 -10.03 -7.28
C VAL A 117 2.54 -10.54 -7.44
N ALA A 118 2.38 -11.86 -7.60
CA ALA A 118 1.09 -12.53 -7.74
C ALA A 118 0.28 -12.60 -6.43
N ALA A 119 0.88 -12.31 -5.26
CA ALA A 119 0.21 -12.38 -3.98
C ALA A 119 -0.83 -11.25 -3.75
N GLY A 120 -1.23 -10.49 -4.77
CA GLY A 120 -2.27 -9.46 -4.64
C GLY A 120 -1.92 -8.29 -3.69
N LEU A 121 -0.70 -8.27 -3.13
CA LEU A 121 -0.20 -7.21 -2.26
C LEU A 121 0.07 -5.95 -3.10
N ALA A 122 0.01 -4.77 -2.47
CA ALA A 122 0.11 -3.46 -3.11
C ALA A 122 1.52 -3.12 -3.68
N SER A 123 2.14 -4.03 -4.43
CA SER A 123 3.48 -3.95 -5.02
C SER A 123 3.72 -2.67 -5.81
N SER A 124 2.70 -2.20 -6.54
CA SER A 124 2.81 -0.97 -7.32
C SER A 124 3.01 0.28 -6.45
N ALA A 125 2.46 0.33 -5.24
CA ALA A 125 2.57 1.50 -4.38
C ALA A 125 4.02 1.71 -3.91
N ALA A 126 4.64 0.67 -3.38
CA ALA A 126 6.05 0.71 -2.96
C ALA A 126 6.98 1.03 -4.14
N GLY A 127 6.81 0.36 -5.29
CA GLY A 127 7.64 0.60 -6.47
C GLY A 127 7.58 2.03 -6.99
N PHE A 128 6.40 2.62 -7.13
CA PHE A 128 6.29 4.02 -7.59
C PHE A 128 6.76 5.03 -6.54
N ALA A 129 6.61 4.73 -5.25
CA ALA A 129 7.19 5.55 -4.19
C ALA A 129 8.72 5.51 -4.26
N ALA A 130 9.32 4.34 -4.47
CA ALA A 130 10.77 4.17 -4.61
C ALA A 130 11.33 4.93 -5.83
N ILE A 131 10.65 4.83 -6.97
CA ILE A 131 10.98 5.61 -8.18
C ILE A 131 10.92 7.11 -7.88
N ALA A 132 9.82 7.58 -7.26
CA ALA A 132 9.64 9.00 -6.99
C ALA A 132 10.67 9.55 -5.99
N ILE A 133 11.02 8.77 -4.97
CA ILE A 133 12.08 9.13 -4.00
C ILE A 133 13.44 9.16 -4.70
N GLY A 134 13.76 8.17 -5.53
CA GLY A 134 15.03 8.11 -6.26
C GLY A 134 15.19 9.30 -7.21
N ILE A 135 14.17 9.60 -8.02
CA ILE A 135 14.15 10.79 -8.88
C ILE A 135 14.24 12.07 -8.03
N GLY A 136 13.46 12.14 -6.96
CA GLY A 136 13.48 13.29 -6.07
C GLY A 136 14.83 13.53 -5.42
N ARG A 137 15.58 12.47 -5.12
CA ARG A 137 16.94 12.56 -4.60
C ARG A 137 17.93 13.06 -5.66
N LEU A 138 17.84 12.59 -6.90
CA LEU A 138 18.69 13.01 -8.01
C LEU A 138 18.54 14.51 -8.34
N PHE A 139 17.32 15.04 -8.21
CA PHE A 139 16.98 16.42 -8.62
C PHE A 139 16.59 17.37 -7.48
N ASP A 140 16.80 16.94 -6.23
CA ASP A 140 16.48 17.68 -5.01
C ASP A 140 15.03 18.19 -4.96
N PHE A 141 14.08 17.29 -5.23
CA PHE A 141 12.65 17.60 -5.16
C PHE A 141 12.19 17.70 -3.70
N SER A 142 11.30 18.65 -3.44
CA SER A 142 10.59 18.74 -2.17
C SER A 142 9.75 17.49 -1.92
N ILE A 143 9.45 17.21 -0.66
CA ILE A 143 8.64 16.04 -0.29
C ILE A 143 7.23 16.08 -0.93
N THR A 144 6.68 17.27 -1.16
CA THR A 144 5.40 17.46 -1.84
C THR A 144 5.49 17.07 -3.32
N GLU A 145 6.56 17.47 -4.02
CA GLU A 145 6.82 17.05 -5.40
C GLU A 145 7.02 15.53 -5.48
N VAL A 146 7.81 14.94 -4.57
CA VAL A 146 8.03 13.48 -4.49
C VAL A 146 6.71 12.73 -4.27
N SER A 147 5.89 13.16 -3.31
CA SER A 147 4.60 12.52 -3.04
C SER A 147 3.61 12.66 -4.21
N THR A 148 3.65 13.79 -4.93
CA THR A 148 2.83 14.03 -6.13
C THR A 148 3.30 13.13 -7.28
N LEU A 149 4.61 13.04 -7.50
CA LEU A 149 5.21 12.17 -8.50
C LEU A 149 4.83 10.70 -8.26
N ALA A 150 4.92 10.24 -7.00
CA ALA A 150 4.46 8.91 -6.60
C ALA A 150 2.97 8.71 -6.90
N ARG A 151 2.11 9.66 -6.52
CA ARG A 151 0.65 9.64 -6.75
C ARG A 151 0.30 9.45 -8.24
N LEU A 152 0.99 10.16 -9.13
CA LEU A 152 0.73 10.11 -10.57
C LEU A 152 1.03 8.73 -11.17
N GLY A 153 2.06 8.05 -10.67
CA GLY A 153 2.39 6.68 -11.07
C GLY A 153 1.43 5.64 -10.47
N SER A 154 1.13 5.75 -9.19
CA SER A 154 0.12 4.93 -8.50
C SER A 154 -0.42 5.71 -7.31
N GLY A 155 -1.74 5.94 -7.27
CA GLY A 155 -2.35 6.85 -6.28
C GLY A 155 -1.92 6.58 -4.84
N SER A 156 -1.97 5.33 -4.39
CA SER A 156 -1.56 4.92 -3.04
C SER A 156 -0.05 4.97 -2.77
N ALA A 157 0.80 5.11 -3.80
CA ALA A 157 2.24 5.23 -3.64
C ALA A 157 2.64 6.49 -2.85
N CYS A 158 1.86 7.57 -2.96
CA CYS A 158 2.14 8.80 -2.22
C CYS A 158 2.22 8.57 -0.71
N ARG A 159 1.49 7.58 -0.17
CA ARG A 159 1.52 7.25 1.26
C ARG A 159 2.78 6.48 1.66
N SER A 160 3.33 5.66 0.77
CA SER A 160 4.60 4.95 1.00
C SER A 160 5.82 5.87 0.96
N VAL A 161 5.67 7.15 0.61
CA VAL A 161 6.78 8.13 0.68
C VAL A 161 7.14 8.51 2.12
N PHE A 162 6.22 8.27 3.07
CA PHE A 162 6.41 8.60 4.48
C PHE A 162 6.39 7.31 5.33
N GLY A 163 7.02 7.37 6.51
CA GLY A 163 6.80 6.40 7.59
C GLY A 163 5.60 6.77 8.47
N GLY A 164 5.28 5.90 9.42
CA GLY A 164 4.25 6.01 10.44
C GLY A 164 2.83 5.88 9.90
N LEU A 165 1.89 6.56 10.56
CA LEU A 165 0.52 6.69 10.09
C LEU A 165 0.45 7.81 9.06
N VAL A 166 0.05 7.48 7.84
CA VAL A 166 0.08 8.44 6.72
C VAL A 166 -1.32 8.69 6.20
N GLU A 167 -1.68 9.95 6.01
CA GLU A 167 -2.94 10.37 5.39
C GLU A 167 -2.67 10.92 3.98
N TRP A 168 -3.37 10.38 2.99
CA TRP A 168 -3.54 11.02 1.69
C TRP A 168 -4.84 11.81 1.71
N CYS A 169 -4.71 13.13 1.78
CA CYS A 169 -5.81 14.08 1.74
C CYS A 169 -6.34 14.18 0.31
N ALA A 170 -7.64 13.97 0.11
CA ALA A 170 -8.21 14.04 -1.23
C ALA A 170 -8.09 15.44 -1.86
N GLY A 171 -8.20 16.49 -1.04
CA GLY A 171 -8.45 17.84 -1.55
C GLY A 171 -9.81 17.96 -2.25
N ILE A 172 -10.21 19.18 -2.55
CA ILE A 172 -11.42 19.53 -3.30
C ILE A 172 -11.09 20.33 -4.55
N ASP A 173 -9.89 20.90 -4.66
CA ASP A 173 -9.49 21.68 -5.81
C ASP A 173 -9.36 20.79 -7.07
N PRO A 174 -9.97 21.16 -8.21
CA PRO A 174 -9.85 20.41 -9.46
C PRO A 174 -8.42 20.32 -10.01
N SER A 175 -7.56 21.30 -9.73
CA SER A 175 -6.14 21.27 -10.10
C SER A 175 -5.34 20.24 -9.29
N GLY A 176 -5.89 19.79 -8.16
CA GLY A 176 -5.22 18.88 -7.22
C GLY A 176 -4.14 19.55 -6.36
N CYS A 177 -4.09 20.88 -6.30
CA CYS A 177 -3.11 21.63 -5.50
C CYS A 177 -3.24 21.37 -3.98
N ASP A 178 -4.42 20.97 -3.51
CA ASP A 178 -4.72 20.63 -2.13
C ASP A 178 -4.81 19.10 -1.89
N CYS A 179 -4.53 18.29 -2.92
CA CYS A 179 -4.42 16.84 -2.83
C CYS A 179 -3.02 16.46 -2.33
N ILE A 180 -2.83 16.60 -1.02
CA ILE A 180 -1.54 16.43 -0.34
C ILE A 180 -1.47 15.12 0.45
N THR A 181 -0.25 14.65 0.70
CA THR A 181 0.00 13.52 1.59
C THR A 181 0.85 13.98 2.76
N LYS A 182 0.50 13.52 3.97
CA LYS A 182 1.19 13.92 5.20
C LYS A 182 1.36 12.74 6.14
N GLN A 183 2.49 12.73 6.84
CA GLN A 183 2.67 11.91 8.03
C GLN A 183 1.82 12.50 9.16
N VAL A 184 0.94 11.68 9.72
CA VAL A 184 0.06 12.05 10.85
C VAL A 184 0.74 11.74 12.18
N PHE A 185 1.38 10.57 12.27
CA PHE A 185 2.19 10.16 13.41
C PHE A 185 3.45 9.43 12.92
N PRO A 186 4.59 9.55 13.62
CA PRO A 186 5.80 8.82 13.26
C PRO A 186 5.68 7.32 13.56
N GLU A 187 6.58 6.52 13.00
CA GLU A 187 6.67 5.07 13.19
C GLU A 187 6.85 4.65 14.65
N SER A 188 7.57 5.44 15.44
CA SER A 188 7.78 5.21 16.87
C SER A 188 6.53 5.46 17.74
N TRP A 189 5.42 5.91 17.15
CA TRP A 189 4.25 6.34 17.92
C TRP A 189 3.49 5.19 18.57
N TRP A 190 3.44 4.01 17.96
CA TRP A 190 2.75 2.82 18.51
C TRP A 190 3.61 1.57 18.29
N PRO A 191 4.72 1.44 19.03
CA PRO A 191 5.75 0.44 18.76
C PRO A 191 5.30 -1.00 19.05
N GLU A 192 4.20 -1.20 19.78
CA GLU A 192 3.61 -2.52 20.05
C GLU A 192 2.71 -3.02 18.91
N LEU A 193 2.30 -2.14 17.98
CA LEU A 193 1.41 -2.51 16.89
C LEU A 193 2.17 -3.35 15.85
N ARG A 194 1.53 -4.42 15.38
CA ARG A 194 2.06 -5.36 14.41
C ARG A 194 1.02 -5.61 13.32
N ALA A 195 1.50 -6.07 12.17
CA ALA A 195 0.68 -6.61 11.10
C ALA A 195 1.02 -8.09 10.88
N VAL A 196 0.00 -8.92 10.81
CA VAL A 196 0.07 -10.33 10.42
C VAL A 196 -0.66 -10.47 9.09
N ILE A 197 0.08 -10.74 8.02
CA ILE A 197 -0.49 -10.93 6.69
C ILE A 197 -0.65 -12.43 6.43
N LEU A 198 -1.87 -12.81 6.05
CA LEU A 198 -2.22 -14.17 5.66
C LEU A 198 -2.34 -14.22 4.13
N ILE A 199 -1.41 -14.90 3.49
CA ILE A 199 -1.46 -15.17 2.05
C ILE A 199 -2.30 -16.43 1.85
N LEU A 200 -3.52 -16.26 1.34
CA LEU A 200 -4.47 -17.34 1.16
C LEU A 200 -4.18 -18.10 -0.14
N ASP A 201 -4.45 -19.40 -0.13
CA ASP A 201 -4.39 -20.25 -1.31
C ASP A 201 -5.61 -20.02 -2.20
N ASP A 202 -5.55 -18.98 -3.03
CA ASP A 202 -6.66 -18.54 -3.85
C ASP A 202 -6.25 -18.23 -5.29
N ALA A 203 -7.24 -18.18 -6.18
CA ALA A 203 -7.04 -17.81 -7.58
C ALA A 203 -6.64 -16.33 -7.71
N GLU A 204 -6.00 -16.00 -8.84
CA GLU A 204 -5.66 -14.60 -9.14
C GLU A 204 -6.91 -13.72 -9.16
N LYS A 205 -6.72 -12.45 -8.79
CA LYS A 205 -7.78 -11.43 -8.85
C LYS A 205 -8.38 -11.36 -10.26
N GLU A 206 -9.70 -11.49 -10.38
CA GLU A 206 -10.37 -11.43 -11.67
C GLU A 206 -10.33 -10.02 -12.29
N VAL A 207 -10.50 -8.98 -11.47
CA VAL A 207 -10.58 -7.59 -11.93
C VAL A 207 -9.55 -6.72 -11.22
N GLY A 208 -8.59 -6.16 -11.97
CA GLY A 208 -7.60 -5.24 -11.42
C GLY A 208 -8.21 -3.97 -10.80
N SER A 209 -7.61 -3.47 -9.72
CA SER A 209 -8.16 -2.38 -8.90
C SER A 209 -8.52 -1.11 -9.68
N SER A 210 -7.72 -0.71 -10.68
CA SER A 210 -8.05 0.47 -11.50
C SER A 210 -9.36 0.31 -12.28
N ILE A 211 -9.59 -0.87 -12.85
CA ILE A 211 -10.83 -1.20 -13.56
C ILE A 211 -11.98 -1.31 -12.56
N GLY A 212 -11.74 -1.99 -11.43
CA GLY A 212 -12.73 -2.14 -10.36
C GLY A 212 -13.20 -0.79 -9.82
N MET A 213 -12.28 0.09 -9.44
CA MET A 213 -12.59 1.43 -8.94
C MET A 213 -13.38 2.26 -9.94
N ARG A 214 -13.03 2.21 -11.23
CA ARG A 214 -13.78 2.92 -12.27
C ARG A 214 -15.20 2.38 -12.39
N ARG A 215 -15.36 1.05 -12.42
CA ARG A 215 -16.68 0.42 -12.43
C ARG A 215 -17.51 0.83 -11.21
N THR A 216 -16.92 0.82 -10.01
CA THR A 216 -17.62 1.26 -8.80
C THR A 216 -18.03 2.73 -8.90
N MET A 217 -17.16 3.61 -9.42
CA MET A 217 -17.51 5.02 -9.66
C MET A 217 -18.70 5.19 -10.62
N GLU A 218 -18.77 4.36 -11.65
CA GLU A 218 -19.80 4.43 -12.69
C GLU A 218 -21.15 3.83 -12.27
N THR A 219 -21.15 2.86 -11.34
CA THR A 219 -22.31 1.98 -11.14
C THR A 219 -22.77 1.82 -9.69
N SER A 220 -21.93 2.07 -8.68
CA SER A 220 -22.32 1.92 -7.28
C SER A 220 -23.09 3.14 -6.79
N GLU A 221 -24.33 2.91 -6.34
CA GLU A 221 -25.15 3.94 -5.71
C GLU A 221 -24.66 4.29 -4.29
N LEU A 222 -23.95 3.36 -3.64
CA LEU A 222 -23.44 3.52 -2.28
C LEU A 222 -22.12 4.31 -2.19
N LEU A 223 -21.29 4.29 -3.25
CA LEU A 223 -19.94 4.86 -3.19
C LEU A 223 -19.95 6.37 -2.86
N LYS A 224 -20.87 7.12 -3.45
CA LYS A 224 -20.98 8.57 -3.21
C LYS A 224 -21.23 8.87 -1.73
N HIS A 225 -22.19 8.18 -1.13
CA HIS A 225 -22.50 8.35 0.30
C HIS A 225 -21.31 7.96 1.18
N ARG A 226 -20.62 6.85 0.85
CA ARG A 226 -19.39 6.44 1.54
C ARG A 226 -18.34 7.57 1.53
N ALA A 227 -18.03 8.10 0.35
CA ALA A 227 -16.99 9.11 0.17
C ALA A 227 -17.31 10.42 0.90
N GLU A 228 -18.55 10.91 0.78
CA GLU A 228 -18.96 12.22 1.31
C GLU A 228 -19.29 12.20 2.80
N ASN A 229 -19.92 11.13 3.31
CA ASN A 229 -20.55 11.13 4.64
C ASN A 229 -19.90 10.16 5.63
N VAL A 230 -19.28 9.07 5.15
CA VAL A 230 -18.73 8.03 6.04
C VAL A 230 -17.23 8.25 6.28
N VAL A 231 -16.46 8.37 5.20
CA VAL A 231 -15.00 8.44 5.27
C VAL A 231 -14.49 9.63 6.10
N PRO A 232 -15.00 10.88 5.95
CA PRO A 232 -14.49 12.01 6.72
C PRO A 232 -14.61 11.82 8.25
N GLY A 233 -15.70 11.20 8.70
CA GLY A 233 -15.89 10.86 10.11
C GLY A 233 -14.92 9.77 10.59
N ARG A 234 -14.69 8.74 9.76
CA ARG A 234 -13.74 7.66 10.06
C ARG A 234 -12.30 8.15 10.15
N ILE A 235 -11.86 9.06 9.27
CA ILE A 235 -10.53 9.68 9.33
C ILE A 235 -10.31 10.36 10.69
N LYS A 236 -11.26 11.18 11.14
CA LYS A 236 -11.18 11.89 12.44
C LYS A 236 -11.11 10.93 13.62
N ARG A 237 -11.98 9.91 13.62
CA ARG A 237 -12.03 8.91 14.69
C ARG A 237 -10.78 8.05 14.72
N LEU A 238 -10.29 7.57 13.56
CA LEU A 238 -9.08 6.76 13.47
C LEU A 238 -7.85 7.55 13.91
N THR A 239 -7.75 8.81 13.51
CA THR A 239 -6.68 9.72 13.96
C THR A 239 -6.68 9.85 15.49
N THR A 240 -7.86 10.00 16.09
CA THR A 240 -8.02 10.10 17.56
C THR A 240 -7.68 8.79 18.26
N ALA A 241 -8.14 7.65 17.71
CA ALA A 241 -7.83 6.33 18.24
C ALA A 241 -6.32 6.06 18.20
N PHE A 242 -5.65 6.36 17.09
CA PHE A 242 -4.20 6.19 16.96
C PHE A 242 -3.42 7.14 17.90
N LYS A 243 -3.86 8.40 18.03
CA LYS A 243 -3.27 9.36 18.98
C LYS A 243 -3.28 8.84 20.42
N THR A 244 -4.37 8.18 20.82
CA THR A 244 -4.58 7.67 22.18
C THR A 244 -4.19 6.21 22.35
N ARG A 245 -3.65 5.57 21.30
CA ARG A 245 -3.40 4.11 21.23
C ARG A 245 -4.61 3.28 21.66
N ASN A 246 -5.81 3.75 21.33
CA ASN A 246 -7.06 3.04 21.59
C ASN A 246 -7.23 1.95 20.53
N PHE A 247 -6.73 0.75 20.83
CA PHE A 247 -6.80 -0.40 19.92
C PHE A 247 -8.23 -0.78 19.56
N ASP A 248 -9.14 -0.74 20.53
CA ASP A 248 -10.53 -1.15 20.37
C ASP A 248 -11.26 -0.28 19.31
N GLU A 249 -11.14 1.04 19.39
CA GLU A 249 -11.72 1.95 18.39
C GLU A 249 -10.97 1.89 17.05
N PHE A 250 -9.64 1.79 17.08
CA PHE A 250 -8.81 1.58 15.87
C PHE A 250 -9.26 0.35 15.09
N ALA A 251 -9.48 -0.75 15.79
CA ALA A 251 -9.87 -2.03 15.22
C ALA A 251 -11.27 -1.99 14.62
N ARG A 252 -12.25 -1.43 15.34
CA ARG A 252 -13.63 -1.26 14.81
C ARG A 252 -13.65 -0.46 13.51
N ILE A 253 -12.91 0.65 13.45
CA ILE A 253 -12.88 1.50 12.25
C ILE A 253 -12.21 0.77 11.10
N THR A 254 -11.07 0.11 11.34
CA THR A 254 -10.30 -0.60 10.32
C THR A 254 -11.10 -1.74 9.69
N MET A 255 -11.76 -2.57 10.52
CA MET A 255 -12.62 -3.66 10.04
C MET A 255 -13.85 -3.11 9.30
N ALA A 256 -14.54 -2.11 9.86
CA ALA A 256 -15.73 -1.54 9.24
C ALA A 256 -15.45 -0.80 7.92
N ASP A 257 -14.25 -0.23 7.74
CA ASP A 257 -13.85 0.40 6.49
C ASP A 257 -13.41 -0.61 5.42
N SER A 258 -12.74 -1.69 5.85
CA SER A 258 -12.52 -2.86 5.01
C SER A 258 -13.83 -3.44 4.49
N ASP A 259 -14.79 -3.75 5.37
CA ASP A 259 -16.05 -4.35 4.97
C ASP A 259 -16.87 -3.43 4.05
N GLN A 260 -16.87 -2.12 4.33
CA GLN A 260 -17.60 -1.17 3.48
C GLN A 260 -16.94 -0.97 2.12
N LEU A 261 -15.62 -1.11 1.99
CA LEU A 261 -14.97 -1.19 0.67
C LEU A 261 -15.55 -2.37 -0.12
N HIS A 262 -15.59 -3.56 0.47
CA HIS A 262 -16.12 -4.75 -0.20
C HIS A 262 -17.62 -4.67 -0.46
N ALA A 263 -18.38 -3.95 0.38
CA ALA A 263 -19.79 -3.66 0.14
C ALA A 263 -20.00 -2.79 -1.11
N VAL A 264 -19.23 -1.70 -1.30
CA VAL A 264 -19.35 -0.87 -2.52
C VAL A 264 -18.83 -1.59 -3.77
N CYS A 265 -17.85 -2.49 -3.62
CA CYS A 265 -17.44 -3.40 -4.70
C CYS A 265 -18.59 -4.32 -5.11
N LEU A 266 -19.34 -4.87 -4.16
CA LEU A 266 -20.49 -5.74 -4.42
C LEU A 266 -21.69 -4.98 -5.00
N ASP A 267 -21.84 -3.70 -4.66
CA ASP A 267 -22.83 -2.77 -5.21
C ASP A 267 -22.51 -2.28 -6.64
N SER A 268 -21.32 -2.60 -7.16
CA SER A 268 -20.96 -2.29 -8.55
C SER A 268 -21.66 -3.22 -9.54
N PHE A 269 -21.77 -2.83 -10.82
CA PHE A 269 -22.34 -3.67 -11.88
C PHE A 269 -21.39 -3.86 -13.08
N PRO A 270 -21.04 -5.11 -13.46
CA PRO A 270 -21.23 -6.35 -12.70
C PRO A 270 -20.49 -6.30 -11.34
N PRO A 271 -20.97 -7.03 -10.32
CA PRO A 271 -20.41 -7.01 -8.98
C PRO A 271 -18.94 -7.39 -8.97
N LEU A 272 -18.17 -6.75 -8.10
CA LEU A 272 -16.76 -7.04 -7.87
C LEU A 272 -16.63 -7.85 -6.59
N ARG A 273 -16.08 -9.07 -6.70
CA ARG A 273 -15.81 -9.94 -5.55
C ARG A 273 -14.30 -10.12 -5.40
N TYR A 274 -13.75 -9.51 -4.36
CA TYR A 274 -12.33 -9.64 -4.02
C TYR A 274 -12.07 -10.62 -2.87
N MET A 275 -12.99 -10.68 -1.91
CA MET A 275 -12.94 -11.63 -0.80
C MET A 275 -13.53 -12.98 -1.21
N SER A 276 -12.79 -14.05 -0.92
CA SER A 276 -13.24 -15.42 -1.13
C SER A 276 -13.83 -16.02 0.14
N ASP A 277 -14.24 -17.28 0.06
CA ASP A 277 -14.76 -18.01 1.22
C ASP A 277 -13.68 -18.21 2.29
N ALA A 278 -12.41 -18.31 1.89
CA ALA A 278 -11.27 -18.32 2.80
C ALA A 278 -11.12 -16.98 3.52
N SER A 279 -11.26 -15.85 2.81
CA SER A 279 -11.27 -14.50 3.41
C SER A 279 -12.37 -14.37 4.46
N TRP A 280 -13.59 -14.85 4.14
CA TRP A 280 -14.71 -14.86 5.09
C TRP A 280 -14.49 -15.81 6.28
N SER A 281 -13.73 -16.90 6.10
CA SER A 281 -13.29 -17.76 7.21
C SER A 281 -12.40 -17.00 8.18
N VAL A 282 -11.46 -16.20 7.67
CA VAL A 282 -10.63 -15.31 8.49
C VAL A 282 -11.50 -14.29 9.23
N VAL A 283 -12.45 -13.62 8.55
CA VAL A 283 -13.37 -12.66 9.19
C VAL A 283 -14.13 -13.28 10.36
N ARG A 284 -14.68 -14.49 10.18
CA ARG A 284 -15.40 -15.20 11.26
C ARG A 284 -14.47 -15.52 12.43
N SER A 285 -13.28 -16.05 12.15
CA SER A 285 -12.29 -16.38 13.17
C SER A 285 -11.85 -15.14 13.96
N ILE A 286 -11.57 -14.01 13.31
CA ILE A 286 -11.19 -12.78 14.02
C ILE A 286 -12.33 -12.23 14.87
N ASN A 287 -13.58 -12.30 14.40
CA ASN A 287 -14.73 -11.92 15.23
C ASN A 287 -14.89 -12.83 16.45
N GLU A 288 -14.66 -14.14 16.31
CA GLU A 288 -14.67 -15.08 17.43
C GLU A 288 -13.53 -14.79 18.43
N PHE A 289 -12.31 -14.54 17.94
CA PHE A 289 -11.14 -14.15 18.76
C PHE A 289 -11.38 -12.88 19.58
N ASN A 290 -12.17 -11.95 19.03
CA ASN A 290 -12.52 -10.67 19.63
C ASN A 290 -13.74 -10.74 20.58
N SER A 291 -14.40 -11.89 20.72
CA SER A 291 -15.65 -12.03 21.50
C SER A 291 -15.51 -11.62 22.99
N ALA A 292 -14.33 -11.81 23.57
CA ALA A 292 -14.02 -11.42 24.95
C ALA A 292 -13.39 -10.02 25.08
N GLY A 293 -13.25 -9.29 23.96
CA GLY A 293 -12.58 -7.99 23.87
C GLY A 293 -11.79 -7.89 22.56
N ILE A 294 -11.84 -6.72 21.91
CA ILE A 294 -11.21 -6.52 20.60
C ILE A 294 -9.69 -6.47 20.74
N ARG A 295 -9.02 -7.46 20.15
CA ARG A 295 -7.56 -7.64 20.21
C ARG A 295 -6.91 -7.84 18.83
N ALA A 296 -7.72 -8.01 17.78
CA ALA A 296 -7.26 -8.08 16.39
C ALA A 296 -8.20 -7.31 15.45
N ALA A 297 -7.66 -6.76 14.37
CA ALA A 297 -8.41 -6.02 13.36
C ALA A 297 -8.02 -6.49 11.96
N TYR A 298 -8.95 -7.13 11.25
CA TYR A 298 -8.69 -7.50 9.85
C TYR A 298 -8.88 -6.31 8.91
N SER A 299 -8.18 -6.38 7.78
CA SER A 299 -8.35 -5.48 6.65
C SER A 299 -8.02 -6.21 5.35
N PHE A 300 -8.87 -6.04 4.35
CA PHE A 300 -8.71 -6.63 3.03
C PHE A 300 -8.65 -5.50 1.98
N ASP A 301 -7.69 -5.57 1.07
CA ASP A 301 -7.62 -4.71 -0.11
C ASP A 301 -8.35 -5.37 -1.29
N ALA A 302 -7.97 -5.04 -2.53
CA ALA A 302 -8.56 -5.62 -3.75
C ALA A 302 -8.02 -7.03 -4.05
N GLY A 303 -8.20 -7.95 -3.10
CA GLY A 303 -7.82 -9.35 -3.20
C GLY A 303 -8.20 -10.13 -1.94
N PRO A 304 -7.94 -11.45 -1.92
CA PRO A 304 -8.41 -12.33 -0.86
C PRO A 304 -7.56 -12.28 0.41
N ASN A 305 -6.33 -11.78 0.32
CA ASN A 305 -5.36 -11.81 1.41
C ASN A 305 -5.74 -10.89 2.57
N ALA A 306 -5.61 -11.40 3.78
CA ALA A 306 -5.95 -10.68 4.99
C ALA A 306 -4.70 -9.99 5.56
N CYS A 307 -4.81 -8.71 5.90
CA CYS A 307 -3.89 -8.05 6.81
C CYS A 307 -4.57 -7.89 8.16
N ILE A 308 -3.99 -8.47 9.21
CA ILE A 308 -4.53 -8.40 10.57
C ILE A 308 -3.61 -7.53 11.41
N PHE A 309 -4.13 -6.42 11.91
CA PHE A 309 -3.45 -5.59 12.90
C PHE A 309 -3.72 -6.14 14.29
N VAL A 310 -2.67 -6.20 15.10
CA VAL A 310 -2.68 -6.82 16.43
C VAL A 310 -1.55 -6.21 17.26
N GLU A 311 -1.74 -6.08 18.57
CA GLU A 311 -0.61 -5.73 19.46
C GLU A 311 0.28 -6.96 19.68
N GLU A 312 1.59 -6.77 19.72
CA GLU A 312 2.61 -7.83 19.75
C GLU A 312 2.33 -8.94 20.77
N ALA A 313 1.87 -8.57 21.97
CA ALA A 313 1.54 -9.52 23.04
C ALA A 313 0.44 -10.54 22.67
N ASN A 314 -0.40 -10.24 21.67
CA ASN A 314 -1.52 -11.08 21.25
C ASN A 314 -1.21 -11.93 20.00
N ILE A 315 0.00 -11.86 19.42
CA ILE A 315 0.32 -12.57 18.16
C ILE A 315 0.21 -14.09 18.31
N THR A 316 0.83 -14.66 19.35
CA THR A 316 0.82 -16.12 19.55
C THR A 316 -0.60 -16.65 19.77
N ASP A 317 -1.39 -15.96 20.59
CA ASP A 317 -2.80 -16.28 20.83
C ASP A 317 -3.63 -16.20 19.54
N LEU A 318 -3.40 -15.17 18.73
CA LEU A 318 -4.07 -14.98 17.46
C LEU A 318 -3.78 -16.15 16.50
N LEU A 319 -2.50 -16.51 16.33
CA LEU A 319 -2.11 -17.60 15.43
C LEU A 319 -2.63 -18.96 15.90
N ASN A 320 -2.60 -19.23 17.22
CA ASN A 320 -3.20 -20.42 17.83
C ASN A 320 -4.71 -20.47 17.65
N HIS A 321 -5.39 -19.32 17.63
CA HIS A 321 -6.81 -19.25 17.36
C HIS A 321 -7.09 -19.53 15.87
N ILE A 322 -6.39 -18.87 14.95
CA ILE A 322 -6.55 -19.05 13.50
C ILE A 322 -6.30 -20.51 13.09
N SER A 323 -5.33 -21.19 13.69
CA SER A 323 -4.99 -22.58 13.36
C SER A 323 -6.14 -23.58 13.60
N ARG A 324 -7.15 -23.21 14.40
CA ARG A 324 -8.38 -24.00 14.59
C ARG A 324 -9.32 -23.94 13.40
N HIS A 325 -9.18 -22.93 12.53
CA HIS A 325 -10.08 -22.67 11.42
C HIS A 325 -9.41 -22.86 10.06
N LEU A 326 -8.14 -22.47 9.92
CA LEU A 326 -7.38 -22.55 8.66
C LEU A 326 -6.07 -23.31 8.85
N GLN A 327 -5.62 -24.00 7.81
CA GLN A 327 -4.33 -24.69 7.81
C GLN A 327 -3.19 -23.67 7.73
N LEU A 328 -2.39 -23.57 8.80
CA LEU A 328 -1.19 -22.73 8.82
C LEU A 328 0.00 -23.45 8.16
N PRO A 329 0.91 -22.71 7.51
CA PRO A 329 2.10 -23.30 6.93
C PRO A 329 3.10 -23.74 8.02
N GLU A 330 3.89 -24.77 7.72
CA GLU A 330 4.80 -25.44 8.68
C GLU A 330 5.79 -24.48 9.35
N ASN A 331 6.25 -23.46 8.62
CA ASN A 331 7.23 -22.48 9.09
C ASN A 331 6.73 -21.61 10.25
N VAL A 332 5.42 -21.56 10.49
CA VAL A 332 4.80 -20.77 11.58
C VAL A 332 4.62 -21.59 12.85
N ARG A 333 4.68 -22.94 12.76
CA ARG A 333 4.47 -23.83 13.90
C ARG A 333 5.38 -23.59 15.10
N PRO A 334 6.66 -23.20 14.97
CA PRO A 334 7.50 -22.88 16.12
C PRO A 334 6.93 -21.72 16.96
N LEU A 335 6.24 -20.76 16.35
CA LEU A 335 5.64 -19.59 17.02
C LEU A 335 4.37 -19.95 17.81
N LEU A 336 3.77 -21.11 17.53
CA LEU A 336 2.57 -21.60 18.23
C LEU A 336 2.91 -22.18 19.62
N LYS A 337 4.16 -22.58 19.86
CA LYS A 337 4.61 -23.29 21.08
C LYS A 337 4.90 -22.39 22.29
N GLY A 338 4.16 -21.28 22.43
CA GLY A 338 4.34 -20.30 23.50
C GLY A 338 3.62 -20.59 24.83
N CYS A 339 2.88 -21.71 24.95
CA CYS A 339 2.16 -22.05 26.18
C CYS A 339 2.42 -23.50 26.61
N GLY A 340 3.40 -23.68 27.49
CA GLY A 340 3.57 -24.88 28.31
C GLY A 340 4.31 -26.04 27.65
N ASP A 341 5.22 -26.63 28.42
CA ASP A 341 5.96 -27.85 28.09
C ASP A 341 4.98 -29.04 28.01
N GLY A 342 4.43 -29.24 26.82
CA GLY A 342 3.43 -30.26 26.53
C GLY A 342 3.14 -30.23 25.03
N SER A 343 2.99 -31.41 24.42
CA SER A 343 2.58 -31.54 23.04
C SER A 343 1.22 -30.85 22.82
N VAL A 344 1.24 -29.58 22.43
CA VAL A 344 0.04 -28.89 21.93
C VAL A 344 -0.32 -29.62 20.63
N GLU A 345 -1.31 -30.51 20.70
CA GLU A 345 -1.96 -31.04 19.50
C GLU A 345 -2.38 -29.83 18.67
N VAL A 346 -1.77 -29.68 17.49
CA VAL A 346 -2.19 -28.67 16.53
C VAL A 346 -3.63 -29.02 16.17
N PRO A 347 -4.61 -28.16 16.47
CA PRO A 347 -6.01 -28.48 16.23
C PRO A 347 -6.21 -28.85 14.76
N HIS A 348 -7.00 -29.89 14.48
CA HIS A 348 -7.46 -30.13 13.12
C HIS A 348 -8.34 -28.95 12.70
N PRO A 349 -8.03 -28.25 11.59
CA PRO A 349 -8.77 -27.07 11.22
C PRO A 349 -10.18 -27.44 10.79
N ASN A 350 -11.16 -26.65 11.21
CA ASN A 350 -12.57 -26.85 10.89
C ASN A 350 -12.92 -26.59 9.41
N THR A 351 -11.96 -26.11 8.61
CA THR A 351 -12.12 -25.91 7.16
C THR A 351 -10.95 -26.48 6.38
N SER A 352 -11.14 -26.66 5.07
CA SER A 352 -10.07 -27.08 4.15
C SER A 352 -9.22 -25.91 3.62
N PHE A 353 -9.47 -24.68 4.05
CA PHE A 353 -8.74 -23.51 3.55
C PHE A 353 -7.30 -23.50 4.04
N VAL A 354 -6.38 -23.19 3.12
CA VAL A 354 -4.94 -23.20 3.35
C VAL A 354 -4.39 -21.78 3.32
N ILE A 355 -3.54 -21.47 4.29
CA ILE A 355 -2.71 -20.27 4.29
C ILE A 355 -1.35 -20.67 3.73
N ARG A 356 -0.98 -20.13 2.56
CA ARG A 356 0.29 -20.43 1.90
C ARG A 356 1.47 -19.86 2.68
N GLU A 357 1.30 -18.65 3.22
CA GLU A 357 2.35 -17.91 3.90
C GLU A 357 1.75 -17.01 4.98
N VAL A 358 2.45 -16.90 6.12
CA VAL A 358 2.16 -15.92 7.16
C VAL A 358 3.36 -15.01 7.32
N ILE A 359 3.11 -13.71 7.26
CA ILE A 359 4.16 -12.68 7.37
C ILE A 359 3.82 -11.83 8.57
N ILE A 360 4.74 -11.79 9.55
CA ILE A 360 4.61 -10.96 10.75
C ILE A 360 5.55 -9.79 10.59
N SER A 361 5.05 -8.58 10.80
CA SER A 361 5.78 -7.35 10.55
C SER A 361 5.50 -6.29 11.60
N GLU A 362 6.54 -5.53 11.94
CA GLU A 362 6.36 -4.17 12.45
C GLU A 362 5.68 -3.30 11.40
N VAL A 363 5.08 -2.21 11.85
CA VAL A 363 4.35 -1.28 10.98
C VAL A 363 4.93 0.12 11.02
N GLY A 364 4.70 0.88 9.95
CA GLY A 364 5.05 2.29 9.88
C GLY A 364 6.50 2.58 9.46
N GLY A 365 7.34 1.61 9.12
CA GLY A 365 8.71 1.89 8.70
C GLY A 365 8.79 2.87 7.53
N ALA A 366 9.72 3.83 7.60
CA ALA A 366 9.98 4.77 6.53
C ALA A 366 10.76 4.15 5.36
N PRO A 367 10.66 4.73 4.15
CA PRO A 367 11.60 4.50 3.06
C PRO A 367 13.06 4.74 3.47
N LYS A 368 13.98 4.02 2.82
CA LYS A 368 15.43 4.19 3.00
C LYS A 368 16.09 4.47 1.67
N ILE A 369 16.99 5.45 1.64
CA ILE A 369 17.94 5.65 0.55
C ILE A 369 19.23 4.92 0.95
N LEU A 370 19.66 3.96 0.14
CA LEU A 370 20.77 3.06 0.44
C LEU A 370 22.09 3.56 -0.16
N SER A 371 22.04 4.18 -1.34
CA SER A 371 23.19 4.84 -1.99
C SER A 371 22.79 6.07 -2.79
#